data_AF-A0A550GTU6-F1
#
_entry.id   AF-A0A550GTU6-F1
#
_cell.length_a   1.000
_cell.length_b   1.000
_cell.length_c   1.000
_cell.angle_alpha   90.00
_cell.angle_beta   90.00
_cell.angle_gamma   90.00
#
_symmetry.space_group_name_H-M   'P 1'
#
loop_
_entity.id
_entity.type
_entity.pdbx_description
1 polymer ?
#
loop_
_entity_poly.entity_id
_entity_poly.type
_entity_poly.pdbx_seq_one_letter_code
_entity_poly.pdbx_strand_id
1 'polypeptide(L)'
;MLSTCLWKNLSEINTIPIIIIIECSQCGGLLLAIEKQKTKSCTYCGARIKIHKAIRIASAGNSYEASKKLKNYKEKKGFNKK
;
A
#
# COMPACT_ATOMS: atom_id res chain seq x y z
N MET A 1 -1.33 -34.88 -16.64
CA MET A 1 -2.08 -33.86 -15.87
C MET A 1 -1.26 -32.57 -15.86
N LEU A 2 -1.37 -31.78 -16.92
CA LEU A 2 -0.74 -30.46 -17.01
C LEU A 2 -1.80 -29.42 -16.62
N SER A 3 -1.83 -29.05 -15.34
CA SER A 3 -2.61 -27.89 -14.88
C SER A 3 -1.93 -26.64 -15.44
N THR A 4 -2.47 -26.14 -16.54
CA THR A 4 -2.10 -24.85 -17.11
C THR A 4 -2.40 -23.76 -16.08
N CYS A 5 -1.34 -23.28 -15.42
CA CYS A 5 -1.39 -22.13 -14.55
C CYS A 5 -1.91 -20.95 -15.37
N LEU A 6 -3.18 -20.60 -15.13
CA LEU A 6 -3.88 -19.47 -15.73
C LEU A 6 -3.17 -18.18 -15.26
N TRP A 7 -2.18 -17.74 -16.02
CA TRP A 7 -1.62 -16.41 -15.90
C TRP A 7 -2.73 -15.42 -16.24
N LYS A 8 -3.41 -14.93 -15.20
CA LYS A 8 -4.51 -13.99 -15.31
C LYS A 8 -4.02 -12.73 -16.03
N ASN A 9 -4.43 -12.66 -17.29
CA ASN A 9 -4.73 -11.48 -18.08
C ASN A 9 -4.07 -10.19 -17.61
N LEU A 10 -2.97 -9.92 -18.31
CA LEU A 10 -2.43 -8.62 -18.63
C LEU A 10 -3.50 -7.80 -19.39
N SER A 11 -4.45 -7.22 -18.66
CA SER A 11 -5.30 -6.14 -19.19
C SER A 11 -4.92 -4.86 -18.46
N GLU A 12 -3.78 -4.30 -18.87
CA GLU A 12 -3.48 -2.87 -18.77
C GLU A 12 -4.62 -2.09 -19.42
N ILE A 13 -5.59 -1.68 -18.62
CA ILE A 13 -6.46 -0.55 -18.96
C ILE A 13 -5.94 0.61 -18.14
N ASN A 14 -5.33 1.57 -18.85
CA ASN A 14 -4.85 2.88 -18.45
C ASN A 14 -5.70 3.54 -17.34
N THR A 15 -5.52 3.09 -16.10
CA THR A 15 -5.99 3.78 -14.92
C THR A 15 -4.77 3.93 -14.04
N ILE A 16 -4.27 5.16 -13.95
CA ILE A 16 -3.21 5.54 -13.05
C ILE A 16 -3.67 5.12 -11.65
N PRO A 17 -3.09 4.06 -11.05
CA PRO A 17 -3.60 3.54 -9.80
C PRO A 17 -3.27 4.56 -8.70
N ILE A 18 -4.30 5.09 -8.05
CA ILE A 18 -4.11 5.96 -6.89
C ILE A 18 -3.55 5.10 -5.77
N ILE A 19 -2.31 5.39 -5.39
CA ILE A 19 -1.60 4.72 -4.32
C ILE A 19 -1.82 5.53 -3.05
N ILE A 20 -2.26 4.86 -2.01
CA ILE A 20 -2.48 5.45 -0.70
C ILE A 20 -1.47 4.90 0.30
N ILE A 21 -0.98 5.77 1.16
CA ILE A 21 -0.17 5.43 2.31
C ILE A 21 -1.13 5.35 3.49
N ILE A 22 -1.22 4.16 4.07
CA ILE A 22 -2.06 3.87 5.24
C ILE A 22 -1.20 3.47 6.43
N GLU A 23 -1.66 3.80 7.62
CA GLU A 23 -1.12 3.27 8.87
C GLU A 23 -1.92 2.04 9.32
N CYS A 24 -1.22 1.01 9.76
CA CYS A 24 -1.85 -0.16 10.36
C CYS A 24 -2.43 0.22 11.72
N SER A 25 -3.73 0.02 11.91
CA SER A 25 -4.41 0.27 13.19
C SER A 25 -3.95 -0.65 14.34
N GLN A 26 -3.28 -1.76 14.02
CA GLN A 26 -2.81 -2.73 15.02
C GLN A 26 -1.36 -2.45 15.46
N CYS A 27 -0.46 -2.20 14.49
CA CYS A 27 0.98 -2.11 14.78
C CYS A 27 1.60 -0.73 14.50
N GLY A 28 0.82 0.25 14.01
CA GLY A 28 1.34 1.57 13.62
C GLY A 28 2.28 1.57 12.39
N GLY A 29 2.41 0.41 11.73
CA GLY A 29 3.27 0.26 10.56
C GLY A 29 2.73 0.99 9.33
N LEU A 30 3.62 1.57 8.54
CA LEU A 30 3.25 2.26 7.30
C LEU A 30 3.18 1.28 6.12
N LEU A 31 2.10 1.37 5.35
CA LEU A 31 1.81 0.46 4.25
C LEU A 31 1.37 1.23 3.01
N LEU A 32 1.81 0.75 1.84
CA LEU A 32 1.36 1.24 0.54
C LEU A 32 0.21 0.37 0.02
N ALA A 33 -0.96 0.93 -0.22
CA ALA A 33 -2.11 0.22 -0.78
C ALA A 33 -2.60 0.92 -2.04
N ILE A 34 -3.30 0.20 -2.91
CA ILE A 34 -4.03 0.81 -4.03
C ILE A 34 -5.44 1.11 -3.53
N GLU A 35 -5.97 2.30 -3.82
CA GLU A 35 -7.26 2.74 -3.30
C GLU A 35 -8.42 1.79 -3.63
N LYS A 36 -8.39 1.16 -4.81
CA LYS A 36 -9.43 0.21 -5.28
C LYS A 36 -9.38 -1.16 -4.57
N GLN A 37 -8.35 -1.46 -3.78
CA GLN A 37 -8.29 -2.72 -3.05
C GLN A 37 -9.21 -2.67 -1.82
N LYS A 38 -9.94 -3.76 -1.55
CA LYS A 38 -10.85 -3.86 -0.40
C LYS A 38 -10.09 -4.08 0.92
N THR A 39 -9.10 -4.96 0.87
CA THR A 39 -8.32 -5.40 2.04
C THR A 39 -6.87 -5.53 1.68
N LYS A 40 -6.00 -5.12 2.60
CA LYS A 40 -4.56 -5.37 2.53
C LYS A 40 -4.10 -6.09 3.80
N SER A 41 -3.32 -7.15 3.62
CA SER A 41 -2.63 -7.80 4.74
C SER A 41 -1.40 -6.99 5.13
N CYS A 42 -1.24 -6.71 6.42
CA CYS A 42 -0.06 -6.03 6.95
C CYS A 42 1.14 -6.97 6.90
N THR A 43 2.23 -6.54 6.26
CA THR A 43 3.48 -7.31 6.19
C THR A 43 4.21 -7.42 7.54
N TYR A 44 3.86 -6.57 8.51
CA TYR A 44 4.52 -6.54 9.82
C TYR A 44 3.83 -7.45 10.84
N CYS A 45 2.52 -7.28 11.04
CA CYS A 45 1.76 -7.99 12.07
C CYS A 45 0.83 -9.09 11.52
N GLY A 46 0.75 -9.26 10.19
CA GLY A 46 -0.17 -10.21 9.57
C GLY A 46 -1.66 -9.81 9.62
N ALA A 47 -2.00 -8.69 10.26
CA ALA A 47 -3.39 -8.24 10.37
C ALA A 47 -4.01 -7.92 9.00
N ARG A 48 -5.27 -8.31 8.80
CA ARG A 48 -6.05 -7.96 7.61
C ARG A 48 -6.74 -6.62 7.81
N ILE A 49 -6.23 -5.59 7.14
CA ILE A 49 -6.72 -4.22 7.26
C ILE A 49 -7.70 -3.93 6.13
N LYS A 50 -8.89 -3.46 6.47
CA LYS A 50 -9.84 -2.90 5.50
C LYS A 50 -9.40 -1.48 5.15
N ILE A 51 -9.12 -1.22 3.87
CA ILE A 51 -8.56 0.06 3.40
C ILE A 51 -9.49 1.24 3.71
N HIS A 52 -10.80 1.04 3.65
CA HIS A 52 -11.81 2.06 4.01
C HIS A 52 -11.80 2.42 5.50
N LYS A 53 -11.31 1.54 6.38
CA LYS A 53 -11.24 1.75 7.84
C LYS A 53 -9.84 2.12 8.31
N ALA A 54 -8.85 2.11 7.42
CA ALA A 54 -7.47 2.41 7.77
C ALA A 54 -7.26 3.93 7.88
N ILE A 55 -6.33 4.33 8.75
CA ILE A 55 -5.92 5.73 8.86
C ILE A 55 -5.12 6.07 7.60
N ARG A 56 -5.68 6.93 6.75
CA ARG A 56 -5.03 7.41 5.52
C ARG A 56 -4.13 8.57 5.86
N ILE A 57 -2.84 8.42 5.57
CA ILE A 57 -1.85 9.47 5.79
C ILE A 57 -1.73 10.35 4.55
N ALA A 58 -1.66 9.72 3.37
CA ALA A 58 -1.51 10.43 2.11
C ALA A 58 -1.98 9.58 0.92
N SER A 59 -2.36 10.25 -0.16
CA SER A 59 -2.58 9.65 -1.48
C SER A 59 -1.51 10.15 -2.46
N ALA A 60 -1.21 9.36 -3.48
CA ALA A 60 -0.25 9.65 -4.53
C ALA A 60 -0.78 9.09 -5.85
N GLY A 61 -0.60 9.85 -6.93
CA GLY A 61 -0.97 9.39 -8.27
C GLY A 61 0.06 8.42 -8.86
N ASN A 62 1.28 8.38 -8.31
CA ASN A 62 2.39 7.60 -8.84
C ASN A 62 3.16 6.88 -7.72
N SER A 63 3.70 5.70 -8.03
CA SER A 63 4.58 4.91 -7.16
C SER A 63 5.80 5.71 -6.68
N TYR A 64 6.34 6.58 -7.54
CA TYR A 64 7.46 7.44 -7.20
C TYR A 64 7.08 8.49 -6.15
N GLU A 65 5.95 9.18 -6.35
CA GLU A 65 5.43 10.15 -5.39
C GLU A 65 5.07 9.50 -4.05
N ALA A 66 4.48 8.31 -4.08
CA ALA A 66 4.16 7.55 -2.88
C ALA A 66 5.42 7.25 -2.07
N SER A 67 6.49 6.83 -2.75
CA SER A 67 7.79 6.57 -2.10
C SER A 67 8.40 7.84 -1.51
N LYS A 68 8.33 8.97 -2.22
CA LYS A 68 8.81 10.27 -1.73
C LYS A 68 8.02 10.73 -0.50
N LYS A 69 6.68 10.65 -0.54
CA LYS A 69 5.82 10.97 0.61
C LYS A 69 6.08 10.06 1.80
N LEU A 70 6.32 8.76 1.57
CA LEU A 70 6.67 7.80 2.62
C LEU A 70 8.00 8.15 3.29
N LYS A 71 9.03 8.51 2.51
CA LYS A 71 10.34 8.95 3.03
C LYS A 71 10.19 10.22 3.87
N ASN A 72 9.56 11.26 3.32
CA ASN A 72 9.32 12.51 4.02
C ASN A 72 8.53 12.30 5.33
N TYR A 73 7.57 11.38 5.34
CA TYR A 73 6.81 11.06 6.54
C TYR A 73 7.65 10.35 7.61
N LYS A 74 8.55 9.43 7.21
CA LYS A 74 9.50 8.78 8.12
C LYS A 74 10.49 9.79 8.72
N GLU A 75 11.01 10.70 7.91
CA GLU A 75 11.90 11.78 8.36
C GLU A 75 11.18 12.70 9.36
N LYS A 76 9.94 13.11 9.07
CA LYS A 76 9.11 13.92 9.99
C LYS A 76 8.80 13.22 11.32
N LYS A 77 8.56 11.91 11.31
CA LYS A 77 8.39 11.11 12.55
C LYS A 77 9.72 10.91 13.30
N GLY A 78 10.84 11.41 12.81
CA GLY A 78 12.16 11.23 13.43
C GLY A 78 12.62 9.78 13.41
N PHE A 79 12.19 8.99 12.40
CA PHE A 79 12.58 7.59 12.22
C PHE A 79 14.04 7.53 11.73
N ASN A 80 14.95 7.94 12.60
CA ASN A 80 16.38 7.96 12.37
C ASN A 80 16.87 6.52 12.46
N LYS A 81 17.15 5.89 11.31
CA LYS A 81 17.95 4.66 11.31
C LYS A 81 19.37 5.07 11.65
N LYS A 82 19.73 4.92 12.93
CA LYS A 82 21.13 4.93 13.37
C LYS A 82 21.88 3.78 12.70
#